data_AF-A0A838NKA3-F1
#
_entry.id   AF-A0A838NKA3-F1
#
_cell.length_a   1.000
_cell.length_b   1.000
_cell.length_c   1.000
_cell.angle_alpha   90.00
_cell.angle_beta   90.00
_cell.angle_gamma   90.00
#
_symmetry.space_group_name_H-M   'P 1'
#
loop_
_entity.id
_entity.type
_entity.pdbx_description
1 polymer ?
#
loop_
_entity_poly.entity_id
_entity_poly.type
_entity_poly.pdbx_seq_one_letter_code
_entity_poly.pdbx_strand_id
1 'polypeptide(L)'
;NGAAFYDPPKPVDGRVDDPLRVHYYREHLRAAHAAIRQGVDLRGYFAWSLLDNFEWSLGYSRRFGLVHVDFETQKRTPKSSARFYAEVIRSGGAALGEVPSQRTAVSSPR
;
A
#
# COMPACT_ATOMS: atom_id res chain seq x y z
N ASN A 1 8.79 1.66 -0.11
CA ASN A 1 7.33 1.45 0.08
C ASN A 1 6.56 1.81 -1.18
N GLY A 2 6.88 1.19 -2.31
CA GLY A 2 6.21 1.44 -3.58
C GLY A 2 6.13 0.14 -4.34
N ALA A 3 4.99 -0.09 -4.99
CA ALA A 3 4.80 -1.23 -5.87
C ALA A 3 4.15 -0.78 -7.17
N ALA A 4 4.88 -0.95 -8.27
CA ALA A 4 4.35 -0.79 -9.61
C ALA A 4 3.80 -2.14 -10.08
N PHE A 5 2.50 -2.31 -9.93
CA PHE A 5 1.75 -3.36 -10.59
C PHE A 5 1.11 -2.80 -11.86
N TYR A 6 0.62 -3.69 -12.71
CA TYR A 6 -0.23 -3.26 -13.81
C TYR A 6 -1.51 -2.62 -13.25
N ASP A 7 -1.73 -1.36 -13.62
CA ASP A 7 -2.99 -0.66 -13.43
C ASP A 7 -3.58 -0.40 -14.82
N PRO A 8 -4.92 -0.45 -14.98
CA PRO A 8 -5.53 -0.03 -16.24
C PRO A 8 -5.14 1.43 -16.53
N PRO A 9 -4.77 1.76 -17.79
CA PRO A 9 -4.31 3.11 -18.15
C PRO A 9 -5.41 4.16 -18.05
N LYS A 10 -6.68 3.74 -18.01
CA LYS A 10 -7.86 4.57 -17.81
C LYS A 10 -8.78 3.93 -16.77
N PRO A 11 -9.51 4.72 -15.97
CA PRO A 11 -10.54 4.18 -15.09
C PRO A 11 -11.63 3.43 -15.87
N VAL A 12 -12.08 2.30 -15.34
CA VAL A 12 -13.27 1.56 -15.81
C VAL A 12 -14.43 1.97 -14.91
N ASP A 13 -15.52 2.47 -15.48
CA ASP A 13 -16.68 2.99 -14.73
C ASP A 13 -16.30 4.03 -13.64
N GLY A 14 -15.30 4.86 -13.94
CA GLY A 14 -14.79 5.88 -13.02
C GLY A 14 -13.97 5.32 -11.85
N ARG A 15 -13.57 4.05 -11.90
CA ARG A 15 -12.80 3.36 -10.86
C ARG A 15 -11.48 2.82 -11.40
N VAL A 16 -10.50 2.74 -10.51
CA VAL A 16 -9.21 2.08 -10.78
C VAL A 16 -9.01 1.06 -9.67
N ASP A 17 -9.28 -0.20 -9.98
CA ASP A 17 -9.08 -1.31 -9.05
C ASP A 17 -7.65 -1.84 -9.20
N ASP A 18 -6.94 -1.89 -8.07
CA ASP A 18 -5.52 -2.23 -7.97
C ASP A 18 -5.26 -3.20 -6.80
N PRO A 19 -5.85 -4.41 -6.85
CA PRO A 19 -5.87 -5.35 -5.73
C PRO A 19 -4.47 -5.81 -5.29
N LEU A 20 -3.52 -5.90 -6.23
CA LEU A 20 -2.13 -6.24 -5.90
C LEU A 20 -1.46 -5.16 -5.03
N ARG A 21 -1.77 -3.89 -5.28
CA ARG A 21 -1.26 -2.77 -4.48
C ARG A 21 -1.93 -2.73 -3.10
N VAL A 22 -3.23 -3.02 -3.02
CA VAL A 22 -3.94 -3.21 -1.74
C VAL A 22 -3.26 -4.31 -0.91
N HIS A 23 -3.00 -5.47 -1.52
CA HIS A 23 -2.33 -6.58 -0.86
C HIS A 23 -0.92 -6.21 -0.39
N TYR A 24 -0.13 -5.57 -1.26
CA TYR A 24 1.22 -5.08 -0.92
C TYR A 24 1.21 -4.18 0.32
N TYR A 25 0.34 -3.15 0.36
CA TYR A 25 0.27 -2.26 1.52
C TYR A 25 -0.21 -2.97 2.78
N ARG A 26 -1.18 -3.90 2.67
CA ARG A 26 -1.64 -4.69 3.81
C ARG A 26 -0.48 -5.45 4.47
N GLU A 27 0.31 -6.16 3.67
CA GLU A 27 1.42 -6.97 4.20
C GLU A 27 2.53 -6.10 4.81
N HIS A 28 2.89 -4.98 4.18
CA HIS A 28 3.94 -4.10 4.69
C HIS A 28 3.51 -3.38 5.97
N LEU A 29 2.26 -2.93 6.06
CA LEU A 29 1.74 -2.29 7.26
C LEU A 29 1.58 -3.28 8.41
N ARG A 30 1.22 -4.54 8.12
CA ARG A 30 1.25 -5.62 9.12
C ARG A 30 2.65 -5.89 9.65
N ALA A 31 3.66 -5.95 8.77
CA ALA A 31 5.04 -6.12 9.18
C ALA A 31 5.53 -4.94 10.04
N ALA A 32 5.21 -3.71 9.66
CA ALA A 32 5.49 -2.51 10.47
C ALA A 32 4.83 -2.58 11.85
N HIS A 33 3.56 -2.97 11.91
CA HIS A 33 2.84 -3.15 13.17
C HIS A 33 3.45 -4.25 14.04
N ALA A 34 3.87 -5.37 13.44
CA ALA A 34 4.55 -6.45 14.16
C ALA A 34 5.90 -5.97 14.75
N ALA A 35 6.67 -5.17 14.01
CA ALA A 35 7.91 -4.58 14.52
C ALA A 35 7.67 -3.65 15.72
N ILE A 36 6.63 -2.81 15.67
CA ILE A 36 6.23 -1.95 16.80
C ILE A 36 5.91 -2.81 18.03
N ARG A 37 5.16 -3.92 17.86
CA ARG A 37 4.85 -4.86 18.95
C ARG A 37 6.08 -5.57 19.53
N GLN A 38 7.17 -5.66 18.76
CA GLN A 38 8.45 -6.22 19.19
C GLN A 38 9.38 -5.16 19.83
N GLY A 39 8.91 -3.93 20.00
CA GLY A 39 9.65 -2.85 20.66
C GLY A 39 10.47 -1.95 19.73
N VAL A 40 10.33 -2.09 18.40
CA VAL A 40 10.97 -1.18 17.45
C VAL A 40 10.32 0.20 17.52
N ASP A 41 11.13 1.26 17.63
CA ASP A 41 10.64 2.64 17.65
C ASP A 41 10.32 3.17 16.25
N LEU A 42 9.27 2.63 15.62
CA LEU A 42 8.78 3.05 14.31
C LEU A 42 7.70 4.13 14.45
N ARG A 43 8.00 5.36 13.97
CA ARG A 43 7.13 6.53 14.16
C ARG A 43 6.24 6.89 12.99
N GLY A 44 6.46 6.32 11.81
CA GLY A 44 5.67 6.66 10.64
C GLY A 44 5.91 5.73 9.46
N TYR A 45 4.94 5.73 8.54
CA TYR A 45 4.99 5.00 7.27
C TYR A 45 4.54 5.94 6.16
N PHE A 46 5.38 6.12 5.16
CA PHE A 46 5.08 6.93 3.98
C PHE A 46 4.93 6.03 2.77
N ALA A 47 3.76 6.11 2.14
CA ALA A 47 3.48 5.43 0.88
C ALA A 47 4.16 6.18 -0.29
N TRP A 48 4.94 5.46 -1.08
CA TRP A 48 5.35 5.91 -2.40
C TRP A 48 4.34 5.38 -3.42
N SER A 49 3.53 6.22 -4.06
CA SER A 49 3.44 7.69 -3.95
C SER A 49 1.98 8.13 -3.79
N LEU A 50 1.76 9.42 -3.51
CA LEU A 50 0.40 9.97 -3.49
C LEU A 50 -0.25 9.89 -4.87
N LEU A 51 0.46 10.37 -5.91
CA LEU A 51 -0.02 10.46 -7.29
C LEU A 51 0.82 9.58 -8.21
N ASP A 52 0.20 9.06 -9.27
CA ASP A 52 0.96 8.62 -10.44
C ASP A 52 1.82 9.77 -10.96
N ASN A 53 3.09 9.50 -11.25
CA ASN A 53 4.09 10.48 -11.59
C ASN A 53 5.05 9.94 -12.67
N PHE A 54 6.05 10.74 -13.03
CA PHE A 54 7.12 10.34 -13.94
C PHE A 54 8.11 9.44 -13.21
N GLU A 55 8.24 8.19 -13.63
CA GLU A 55 9.10 7.20 -13.00
C GLU A 55 10.45 7.09 -13.73
N TRP A 56 11.24 8.17 -13.69
CA TRP A 56 12.64 8.19 -14.12
C TRP A 56 12.85 7.58 -15.52
N SER A 57 13.72 6.56 -15.64
CA SER A 57 14.03 5.89 -16.91
C SER A 57 12.83 5.14 -17.52
N LEU A 58 11.77 4.90 -16.75
CA LEU A 58 10.55 4.20 -17.20
C LEU A 58 9.46 5.17 -17.65
N GLY A 59 9.68 6.49 -17.50
CA GLY A 59 8.72 7.52 -17.85
C GLY A 59 7.35 7.28 -17.22
N TYR A 60 6.29 7.45 -18.00
CA TYR A 60 4.89 7.27 -17.55
C TYR A 60 4.34 5.86 -17.73
N SER A 61 5.19 4.90 -18.10
CA SER A 61 4.77 3.50 -18.31
C SER A 61 4.52 2.73 -17.01
N ARG A 62 5.01 3.25 -15.87
CA ARG A 62 4.80 2.70 -14.53
C ARG A 62 3.99 3.66 -13.68
N ARG A 63 3.16 3.08 -12.81
CA ARG A 63 2.21 3.79 -11.96
C ARG A 63 2.36 3.29 -10.53
N PHE A 64 2.82 4.18 -9.64
CA PHE A 64 3.02 3.89 -8.23
C PHE A 64 1.98 4.55 -7.32
N GLY A 65 1.21 5.50 -7.84
CA GLY A 65 0.35 6.36 -7.04
C GLY A 65 -0.80 5.60 -6.38
N LEU A 66 -1.17 6.03 -5.18
CA LEU A 66 -2.48 5.73 -4.58
C LEU A 66 -3.61 6.35 -5.40
N VAL A 67 -3.33 7.46 -6.08
CA VAL A 67 -4.26 8.18 -6.96
C VAL A 67 -3.80 8.08 -8.40
N HIS A 68 -4.68 7.58 -9.27
CA HIS A 68 -4.47 7.57 -10.69
C HIS A 68 -4.51 9.00 -11.25
N VAL A 69 -3.58 9.32 -12.14
CA VAL A 69 -3.55 10.57 -12.89
C VAL A 69 -3.68 10.25 -14.37
N ASP A 70 -4.73 10.80 -14.99
CA ASP A 70 -4.81 10.93 -16.43
C ASP A 70 -3.86 12.05 -16.85
N PHE A 71 -2.78 11.73 -17.57
CA PHE A 71 -1.75 12.70 -17.92
C PHE A 71 -2.19 13.69 -19.00
N GLU A 72 -3.19 13.33 -19.82
CA GLU A 72 -3.74 14.22 -20.86
C GLU A 72 -4.68 15.24 -20.22
N THR A 73 -5.60 14.78 -19.37
CA THR A 73 -6.66 15.65 -18.81
C THR A 73 -6.36 16.19 -17.42
N GLN A 74 -5.30 15.69 -16.77
CA GLN A 74 -4.97 15.96 -15.38
C GLN A 74 -6.08 15.53 -14.40
N LYS A 75 -7.01 14.66 -14.80
CA LYS A 75 -8.03 14.13 -13.90
C LYS A 75 -7.41 13.19 -12.87
N ARG A 76 -7.79 13.35 -11.60
CA ARG A 76 -7.34 12.50 -10.48
C ARG A 76 -8.44 11.53 -10.08
N THR A 77 -8.11 10.24 -9.98
CA THR A 77 -9.06 9.19 -9.59
C THR A 77 -8.45 8.34 -8.47
N PRO A 78 -8.96 8.39 -7.23
CA PRO A 78 -8.48 7.54 -6.15
C PRO A 78 -8.65 6.05 -6.49
N LYS A 79 -7.55 5.29 -6.41
CA LYS A 79 -7.56 3.84 -6.66
C LYS A 79 -8.15 3.08 -5.46
N SER A 80 -8.36 1.77 -5.61
CA SER A 80 -8.80 0.92 -4.49
C SER A 80 -7.80 0.95 -3.32
N SER A 81 -6.49 1.05 -3.60
CA SER A 81 -5.43 1.21 -2.62
C SER A 81 -5.50 2.52 -1.83
N ALA A 82 -5.88 3.65 -2.44
CA ALA A 82 -6.13 4.89 -1.71
C ALA A 82 -7.25 4.74 -0.69
N ARG A 83 -8.36 4.09 -1.09
CA ARG A 83 -9.53 3.88 -0.20
C ARG A 83 -9.17 2.97 0.96
N PHE A 84 -8.44 1.87 0.67
CA PHE A 84 -7.92 0.98 1.69
C PHE A 84 -6.97 1.70 2.66
N TYR A 85 -5.99 2.45 2.15
CA TYR A 85 -5.03 3.18 2.96
C TYR A 85 -5.69 4.22 3.86
N ALA A 86 -6.69 4.94 3.34
CA ALA A 86 -7.50 5.88 4.12
C ALA A 86 -8.28 5.19 5.25
N GLU A 87 -8.81 3.99 5.02
CA GLU A 87 -9.50 3.20 6.04
C GLU A 87 -8.54 2.70 7.12
N VAL A 88 -7.33 2.29 6.75
CA VAL A 88 -6.28 1.93 7.73
C VAL A 88 -5.92 3.12 8.62
N ILE A 89 -5.76 4.32 8.05
CA ILE A 89 -5.50 5.54 8.82
C ILE A 89 -6.67 5.85 9.75
N ARG A 90 -7.89 5.88 9.22
CA ARG A 90 -9.11 6.21 9.99
C ARG A 90 -9.33 5.28 11.16
N SER A 91 -9.06 3.99 10.96
CA SER A 91 -9.24 2.94 11.96
C SER A 91 -8.06 2.79 12.92
N GLY A 92 -7.01 3.61 12.79
CA GLY A 92 -5.79 3.46 13.59
C GLY A 92 -5.12 2.09 13.42
N GLY A 93 -5.27 1.46 12.25
CA GLY A 93 -4.71 0.14 11.95
C GLY A 93 -5.69 -1.03 12.04
N ALA A 94 -6.89 -0.89 12.59
CA ALA A 94 -7.81 -2.03 12.76
C ALA A 94 -8.23 -2.68 11.42
N ALA A 95 -8.32 -1.90 10.34
CA ALA A 95 -8.62 -2.41 9.00
C ALA A 95 -7.54 -3.34 8.39
N LEU A 96 -6.37 -3.47 9.04
CA LEU A 96 -5.35 -4.45 8.68
C LEU A 96 -5.76 -5.89 9.06
N GLY A 97 -6.72 -6.05 9.98
CA GLY A 97 -7.07 -7.34 10.58
C GLY A 97 -5.95 -7.89 11.48
N GLU A 98 -6.23 -8.98 12.20
CA GLU A 98 -5.22 -9.61 13.04
C GLU A 98 -4.04 -10.13 12.21
N VAL A 99 -2.82 -9.89 12.71
CA VAL A 99 -1.61 -10.54 12.23
C VAL A 99 -1.56 -11.92 12.88
N PRO A 100 -1.50 -13.03 12.13
CA PRO A 100 -1.30 -14.34 12.73
C PRO A 100 -0.03 -14.32 13.59
N SER A 101 -0.19 -14.58 14.90
CA SER A 101 0.94 -14.72 15.81
C SER A 101 1.81 -15.88 15.33
N GLN A 102 3.00 -15.59 14.83
CA GLN A 102 4.04 -16.61 14.72
C GLN A 102 4.47 -16.96 16.15
N ARG A 103 3.98 -18.07 16.69
CA ARG A 103 4.51 -18.65 17.93
C ARG A 103 5.95 -19.05 17.66
N THR A 104 6.90 -18.37 18.29
CA THR A 104 8.30 -18.79 18.33
C THR A 104 8.36 -20.12 19.08
N ALA A 105 8.47 -21.23 18.36
CA ALA A 105 8.83 -22.51 18.96
C ALA A 105 10.31 -22.45 19.33
N VAL A 106 10.62 -21.96 20.53
CA VAL A 106 11.94 -22.21 21.13
C VAL A 106 11.90 -23.64 21.67
N SER A 107 12.36 -24.59 20.87
CA SER A 107 12.73 -25.91 21.37
C SER A 107 14.12 -25.80 22.02
N SER A 108 14.14 -25.77 23.36
CA SER A 108 15.38 -25.94 24.14
C SER A 108 15.66 -27.44 24.27
N PRO A 109 16.82 -27.96 23.81
CA PRO A 109 17.25 -29.30 24.17
C PRO A 109 17.90 -29.28 25.55
N ARG A 110 17.52 -30.28 26.37
CA ARG A 110 18.22 -30.64 27.61
C ARG A 110 19.51 -31.38 27.29
#